data_AF-A0A257N106-F1
#
_entry.id   AF-A0A257N106-F1
#
_cell.length_a   1.000
_cell.length_b   1.000
_cell.length_c   1.000
_cell.angle_alpha   90.00
_cell.angle_beta   90.00
_cell.angle_gamma   90.00
#
_symmetry.space_group_name_H-M   'P 1'
#
loop_
_entity.id
_entity.type
_entity.pdbx_description
1 polymer ?
#
loop_
_entity_poly.entity_id
_entity_poly.type
_entity_poly.pdbx_seq_one_letter_code
_entity_poly.pdbx_strand_id
1 'polypeptide(L)'
;FELNRSGPETIILRSTPALLGNIDKETLIRDVLADITEHGMSHRIQEQSNQLLATIACHGAVRAHRRLSIDEMNALLRDMEQTERIGQCNHGRPTWIELSTNDLDKFFLRGQ
;
A
#
# COMPACT_ATOMS: atom_id res chain seq x y z
N PHE A 1 -15.67 -7.64 -6.10
CA PHE A 1 -16.13 -8.81 -6.90
C PHE A 1 -17.62 -8.68 -7.04
N GLU A 2 -18.17 -9.08 -8.17
CA GLU A 2 -19.61 -9.23 -8.37
C GLU A 2 -19.90 -10.70 -8.61
N LEU A 3 -20.60 -11.31 -7.67
CA LEU A 3 -20.94 -12.74 -7.67
C LEU A 3 -22.46 -12.87 -7.70
N ASN A 4 -22.96 -13.73 -8.60
CA ASN A 4 -24.38 -14.06 -8.68
C ASN A 4 -24.57 -15.56 -8.51
N ARG A 5 -25.46 -15.98 -7.62
CA ARG A 5 -25.84 -17.39 -7.53
C ARG A 5 -26.63 -17.78 -8.78
N SER A 6 -26.29 -18.90 -9.40
CA SER A 6 -26.97 -19.44 -10.58
C SER A 6 -27.55 -20.84 -10.36
N GLY A 7 -27.28 -21.46 -9.21
CA GLY A 7 -27.81 -22.78 -8.85
C GLY A 7 -27.55 -23.12 -7.37
N PRO A 8 -27.96 -24.32 -6.91
CA PRO A 8 -27.74 -24.76 -5.53
C PRO A 8 -26.27 -24.69 -5.13
N GLU A 9 -25.39 -25.22 -5.97
CA GLU A 9 -23.93 -25.29 -5.78
C GLU A 9 -23.18 -24.51 -6.88
N THR A 10 -23.81 -23.49 -7.47
CA THR A 10 -23.25 -22.78 -8.62
C THR A 10 -23.33 -21.27 -8.46
N ILE A 11 -22.19 -20.63 -8.69
CA ILE A 11 -22.02 -19.18 -8.69
C ILE A 11 -21.38 -18.71 -10.00
N ILE A 12 -21.75 -17.52 -10.44
CA ILE A 12 -21.19 -16.83 -11.59
C ILE A 12 -20.41 -15.63 -11.10
N LEU A 13 -19.14 -15.55 -11.48
CA LEU A 13 -18.32 -14.36 -11.34
C LEU A 13 -18.56 -13.41 -12.50
N ARG A 14 -19.13 -12.23 -12.23
CA ARG A 14 -19.42 -11.19 -13.23
C ARG A 14 -18.28 -10.21 -13.39
N SER A 15 -17.61 -9.85 -12.30
CA SER A 15 -16.50 -8.90 -12.33
C SER A 15 -15.54 -9.07 -11.15
N THR A 16 -14.27 -8.72 -11.37
CA THR A 16 -13.23 -8.64 -10.35
C THR A 16 -12.68 -7.22 -10.28
N PRO A 17 -12.17 -6.76 -9.12
CA PRO A 17 -11.39 -5.54 -9.06
C PRO A 17 -10.28 -5.57 -10.11
N ALA A 18 -10.22 -4.54 -10.97
CA ALA A 18 -9.24 -4.48 -12.06
C ALA A 18 -7.81 -4.58 -11.55
N LEU A 19 -7.57 -4.05 -10.34
CA LEU A 19 -6.27 -4.08 -9.70
C LEU A 19 -5.75 -5.52 -9.60
N LEU A 20 -6.54 -6.48 -9.13
CA LEU A 20 -6.10 -7.87 -8.89
C LEU A 20 -5.55 -8.60 -10.13
N GLY A 21 -5.73 -8.06 -11.34
CA GLY A 21 -5.07 -8.54 -12.54
C GLY A 21 -5.30 -10.03 -12.81
N ASN A 22 -4.22 -10.75 -13.13
CA ASN A 22 -4.26 -12.14 -13.56
C ASN A 22 -3.95 -13.15 -12.44
N ILE A 23 -4.59 -12.98 -11.28
CA ILE A 23 -4.59 -13.99 -10.23
C ILE A 23 -5.55 -15.14 -10.56
N ASP A 24 -5.33 -16.30 -9.91
CA ASP A 24 -6.29 -17.41 -9.87
C ASP A 24 -7.53 -17.00 -9.07
N LYS A 25 -8.56 -16.56 -9.80
CA LYS A 25 -9.80 -16.03 -9.25
C LYS A 25 -10.64 -17.13 -8.61
N GLU A 26 -10.59 -18.35 -9.15
CA GLU A 26 -11.41 -19.45 -8.63
C GLU A 26 -10.94 -19.85 -7.25
N THR A 27 -9.64 -20.12 -7.10
CA THR A 27 -9.05 -20.49 -5.81
C THR A 27 -9.29 -19.38 -4.77
N LEU A 28 -9.05 -18.11 -5.13
CA LEU A 28 -9.30 -16.99 -4.22
C LEU A 28 -10.77 -16.91 -3.76
N ILE A 29 -11.73 -17.09 -4.68
CA ILE A 29 -13.16 -17.04 -4.31
C ILE A 29 -13.54 -18.21 -3.41
N ARG A 30 -13.03 -19.42 -3.70
CA ARG A 30 -13.28 -20.60 -2.85
C ARG A 30 -12.73 -20.41 -1.44
N ASP A 31 -11.50 -19.91 -1.32
CA ASP A 31 -10.88 -19.61 -0.04
C ASP A 31 -11.66 -18.54 0.75
N VAL A 32 -12.11 -17.48 0.07
CA VAL A 32 -12.94 -16.43 0.69
C VAL A 32 -14.28 -17.00 1.19
N LEU A 33 -14.93 -17.84 0.40
CA LEU A 33 -16.19 -18.48 0.80
C LEU A 33 -15.98 -19.45 1.96
N ALA A 34 -14.88 -20.21 1.98
CA ALA A 34 -14.50 -21.07 3.10
C ALA A 34 -14.31 -20.25 4.39
N ASP A 35 -13.52 -19.17 4.32
CA ASP A 35 -13.28 -18.27 5.45
C ASP A 35 -14.58 -17.67 5.99
N ILE A 36 -15.47 -17.20 5.11
CA ILE A 36 -16.76 -16.64 5.53
C ILE A 36 -17.64 -17.70 6.19
N THR A 37 -17.62 -18.93 5.68
CA THR A 37 -18.43 -20.03 6.24
C THR A 37 -17.94 -20.42 7.63
N GLU A 38 -16.62 -20.38 7.86
CA GLU A 38 -16.01 -20.78 9.14
C GLU A 38 -15.95 -19.63 10.16
N HIS A 39 -15.62 -18.41 9.72
CA HIS A 39 -15.29 -17.27 10.58
C HIS A 39 -16.25 -16.08 10.42
N GLY A 40 -17.20 -16.12 9.49
CA GLY A 40 -18.15 -15.04 9.20
C GLY A 40 -17.58 -13.88 8.37
N MET A 41 -16.26 -13.84 8.14
CA MET A 41 -15.57 -12.80 7.38
C MET A 41 -14.26 -13.32 6.77
N SER A 42 -13.76 -12.65 5.73
CA SER A 42 -12.46 -12.95 5.10
C SER A 42 -11.69 -11.66 4.79
N HIS A 43 -10.39 -11.66 5.07
CA HIS A 43 -9.47 -10.56 4.76
C HIS A 43 -8.63 -10.80 3.49
N ARG A 44 -8.69 -12.00 2.90
CA ARG A 44 -7.82 -12.40 1.79
C ARG A 44 -7.84 -11.45 0.60
N ILE A 45 -9.01 -10.96 0.21
CA ILE A 45 -9.16 -10.02 -0.91
C ILE A 45 -8.43 -8.71 -0.60
N GLN A 46 -8.59 -8.20 0.61
CA GLN A 46 -7.95 -6.96 1.04
C GLN A 46 -6.44 -7.13 1.09
N GLU A 47 -5.95 -8.26 1.59
CA GLU A 47 -4.52 -8.58 1.65
C GLU A 47 -3.89 -8.68 0.26
N GLN A 48 -4.53 -9.40 -0.66
CA GLN A 48 -4.07 -9.51 -2.06
C GLN A 48 -4.04 -8.13 -2.75
N SER A 49 -5.07 -7.32 -2.54
CA SER A 49 -5.11 -5.95 -3.06
C SER A 49 -3.99 -5.10 -2.46
N ASN A 50 -3.76 -5.19 -1.15
CA ASN A 50 -2.71 -4.43 -0.46
C ASN A 50 -1.31 -4.83 -0.94
N GLN A 51 -1.06 -6.13 -1.14
CA GLN A 51 0.22 -6.62 -1.68
C GLN A 51 0.50 -6.04 -3.06
N LEU A 52 -0.50 -6.05 -3.94
CA LEU A 52 -0.33 -5.46 -5.26
C LEU A 52 -0.13 -3.94 -5.22
N LEU A 53 -0.92 -3.22 -4.42
CA LEU A 53 -0.76 -1.77 -4.24
C LEU A 53 0.63 -1.44 -3.70
N ALA A 54 1.14 -2.24 -2.76
CA ALA A 54 2.49 -2.10 -2.23
C ALA A 54 3.55 -2.27 -3.33
N THR A 55 3.40 -3.26 -4.22
CA THR A 55 4.29 -3.43 -5.38
C THR A 55 4.22 -2.20 -6.30
N ILE A 56 3.02 -1.77 -6.70
CA ILE A 56 2.84 -0.60 -7.58
C ILE A 56 3.47 0.66 -6.96
N ALA A 57 3.22 0.90 -5.67
CA ALA A 57 3.76 2.04 -4.93
C ALA A 57 5.30 2.03 -4.91
N CYS A 58 5.92 0.88 -4.64
CA CYS A 58 7.38 0.75 -4.69
C CYS A 58 7.94 0.99 -6.09
N HIS A 59 7.21 0.55 -7.12
CA HIS A 59 7.67 0.73 -8.48
C HIS A 59 7.56 2.17 -8.97
N GLY A 60 6.49 2.88 -8.58
CA GLY A 60 6.24 4.29 -8.93
C GLY A 60 6.96 5.31 -8.06
N ALA A 61 7.55 4.91 -6.93
CA ALA A 61 8.30 5.81 -6.05
C ALA A 61 9.46 6.51 -6.79
N VAL A 62 9.77 7.74 -6.39
CA VAL A 62 10.99 8.42 -6.83
C VAL A 62 12.20 7.59 -6.41
N ARG A 63 13.00 7.15 -7.40
CA ARG A 63 14.14 6.26 -7.18
C ARG A 63 15.46 7.02 -7.14
N ALA A 64 16.47 6.34 -6.59
CA ALA A 64 17.86 6.79 -6.67
C ALA A 64 18.23 7.16 -8.12
N HIS A 65 19.07 8.19 -8.25
CA HIS A 65 19.59 8.73 -9.52
C HIS A 65 18.61 9.54 -10.39
N ARG A 66 17.34 9.72 -10.00
CA ARG A 66 16.49 10.77 -10.58
C ARG A 66 16.78 12.11 -9.90
N ARG A 67 17.28 13.08 -10.65
CA ARG A 67 17.37 14.47 -10.16
C ARG A 67 15.97 15.08 -10.18
N LEU A 68 15.56 15.64 -9.06
CA LEU A 68 14.34 16.43 -8.96
C LEU A 68 14.68 17.91 -9.07
N SER A 69 13.80 18.68 -9.71
CA SER A 69 13.73 20.12 -9.55
C SER A 69 13.20 20.50 -8.17
N ILE A 70 13.42 21.75 -7.75
CA ILE A 70 12.86 22.25 -6.48
C ILE A 70 11.33 22.17 -6.47
N ASP A 71 10.68 22.42 -7.61
CA ASP A 71 9.22 22.34 -7.72
C ASP A 71 8.71 20.91 -7.53
N GLU A 72 9.39 19.91 -8.11
CA GLU A 72 9.06 18.49 -7.90
C GLU A 72 9.29 18.06 -6.44
N MET A 73 10.36 18.55 -5.79
CA MET A 73 10.60 18.28 -4.38
C MET A 73 9.50 18.86 -3.49
N ASN A 74 9.13 20.12 -3.72
CA ASN A 74 8.07 20.77 -2.96
C ASN A 74 6.72 20.09 -3.17
N ALA A 75 6.39 19.69 -4.42
CA ALA A 75 5.19 18.94 -4.72
C ALA A 75 5.16 17.61 -3.95
N LEU A 76 6.28 16.86 -3.96
CA LEU A 76 6.40 15.62 -3.19
C LEU A 76 6.16 15.86 -1.69
N LEU A 77 6.72 16.92 -1.12
CA LEU A 77 6.50 17.27 0.29
C LEU A 77 5.04 17.63 0.59
N ARG A 78 4.34 18.32 -0.32
CA ARG A 78 2.91 18.62 -0.15
C ARG A 78 2.06 17.35 -0.22
N ASP A 79 2.38 16.42 -1.12
CA ASP A 79 1.72 15.12 -1.20
C ASP A 79 1.96 14.31 0.09
N MET A 80 3.19 14.35 0.61
CA MET A 80 3.57 13.71 1.86
C MET A 80 2.74 14.22 3.04
N GLU A 81 2.55 15.54 3.17
CA GLU A 81 1.75 16.16 4.24
C GLU A 81 0.27 15.73 4.23
N GLN A 82 -0.30 15.44 3.05
CA GLN A 82 -1.69 14.99 2.90
C GLN A 82 -1.83 13.46 3.00
N THR A 83 -0.72 12.72 3.03
CA THR A 83 -0.72 11.27 3.04
C THR A 83 -0.78 10.74 4.47
N GLU A 84 -1.83 9.98 4.81
CA GLU A 84 -1.91 9.31 6.10
C GLU A 84 -0.71 8.36 6.29
N ARG A 85 -0.16 8.32 7.51
CA ARG A 85 0.96 7.43 7.87
C ARG A 85 2.22 7.63 7.03
N ILE A 86 2.42 8.83 6.48
CA ILE A 86 3.59 9.10 5.64
C ILE A 86 4.92 8.83 6.33
N GLY A 87 4.99 8.91 7.68
CA GLY A 87 6.20 8.66 8.46
C GLY A 87 6.79 7.24 8.33
N GLN A 88 6.09 6.30 7.70
CA GLN A 88 6.56 4.93 7.51
C GLN A 88 6.29 4.44 6.08
N CYS A 89 7.27 3.82 5.43
CA CYS A 89 7.06 3.16 4.15
C CYS A 89 6.32 1.82 4.34
N ASN A 90 5.85 1.23 3.26
CA ASN A 90 5.18 -0.08 3.26
C ASN A 90 6.04 -1.25 3.78
N HIS A 91 7.34 -1.05 3.97
CA HIS A 91 8.27 -2.02 4.57
C HIS A 91 8.70 -1.66 5.99
N GLY A 92 8.10 -0.64 6.59
CA GLY A 92 8.36 -0.27 7.99
C GLY A 92 9.49 0.74 8.21
N ARG A 93 10.20 1.19 7.17
CA ARG A 93 11.30 2.17 7.30
C ARG A 93 10.74 3.59 7.48
N PRO A 94 11.38 4.46 8.29
CA PRO A 94 11.04 5.87 8.33
C PRO A 94 11.28 6.52 6.97
N THR A 95 10.39 7.41 6.55
CA THR A 95 10.47 8.12 5.26
C THR A 95 11.15 9.48 5.38
N TRP A 96 11.21 10.04 6.58
CA TRP A 96 11.90 11.29 6.89
C TRP A 96 12.47 11.24 8.31
N ILE A 97 13.42 12.12 8.58
CA ILE A 97 13.93 12.42 9.92
C ILE A 97 13.95 13.94 10.10
N GLU A 98 13.76 14.40 11.31
CA GLU A 98 13.89 15.80 11.68
C GLU A 98 15.14 15.97 12.55
N LEU A 99 15.90 17.02 12.28
CA LEU A 99 17.04 17.44 13.09
C LEU A 99 16.81 18.89 13.48
N SER A 100 16.67 19.15 14.78
CA SER A 100 16.56 20.52 15.28
C SER A 100 17.90 21.25 15.15
N THR A 101 17.90 22.58 15.26
CA THR A 101 19.14 23.37 15.34
C THR A 101 20.04 22.91 16.50
N ASN A 102 19.44 22.55 17.63
CA ASN A 102 20.18 22.02 18.78
C ASN A 102 20.81 20.65 18.50
N ASP A 103 20.14 19.79 17.73
CA ASP A 103 20.71 18.49 17.33
C ASP A 103 21.89 18.68 16.37
N LEU A 104 21.77 19.65 15.46
CA LEU A 104 22.88 20.06 14.60
C LEU A 104 24.05 20.61 15.41
N ASP A 105 23.81 21.48 16.38
CA ASP A 105 24.86 22.07 17.22
C ASP A 105 25.64 21.03 18.03
N LYS A 106 24.95 20.00 18.56
CA LYS A 106 25.60 18.87 19.24
C LYS A 106 26.59 18.13 18.34
N PHE A 107 26.29 17.97 17.04
CA PHE A 107 27.23 17.33 16.11
C PHE A 107 28.53 18.12 15.92
N PHE A 108 28.50 19.43 16.18
CA PHE A 108 29.66 20.31 16.09
C PHE A 108 30.19 20.77 17.45
N LEU A 109 29.71 20.18 18.55
CA LEU A 109 30.08 20.54 19.93
C LEU A 109 29.86 22.04 20.24
N ARG A 110 28.88 22.68 19.60
CA ARG A 110 28.53 24.08 19.86
C ARG A 110 27.58 24.14 21.06
N GLY A 111 27.82 25.09 21.97
CA GLY A 111 27.03 25.23 23.21
C GLY A 111 27.44 24.29 24.35
N GLN A 112 28.60 23.64 24.24
CA GLN A 112 29.40 23.17 25.38
C GLN A 112 30.34 24.28 25.85
#